data_AF-A0A9P7K8I0-F1
#
_entry.id   AF-A0A9P7K8I0-F1
#
_cell.length_a   1.000
_cell.length_b   1.000
_cell.length_c   1.000
_cell.angle_alpha   90.00
_cell.angle_beta   90.00
_cell.angle_gamma   90.00
#
_symmetry.space_group_name_H-M   'P 1'
#
loop_
_entity.id
_entity.type
_entity.pdbx_description
1 polymer ?
#
loop_
_entity_poly.entity_id
_entity_poly.type
_entity_poly.pdbx_seq_one_letter_code
_entity_poly.pdbx_strand_id
1 'polypeptide(L)'
;MSPEVLLQLPILDTSHADEPFIHTSVHDVESFLWVLVYLCITRRGPGMGMLRHELDPSHKKHDRNGPLFTIVREYFDGDEETVTRLKDKLHYDQGGNLFQTVILDHFHPYFAPLKSLVREWWKTLVHAYKFRGNEYYHIHDHILRLLEAAISRLKEDPTSWAQQEDTDREVERRHTWRQETRELLHGMRTIPPSEATPVHKVSTQPSVEATPAREVSIPSPDGPTASAPSSSTLPPEKRRRIAT
;
A
#
# COMPACT_ATOMS: atom_id res chain seq x y z
N MET A 1 3.17 0.84 -0.63
CA MET A 1 4.21 -0.20 -0.64
C MET A 1 5.48 0.37 -0.02
N SER A 2 6.12 -0.43 0.84
CA SER A 2 7.41 -0.15 1.50
C SER A 2 8.56 -0.09 0.46
N PRO A 3 9.50 0.86 0.56
CA PRO A 3 10.62 0.93 -0.38
C PRO A 3 11.60 -0.25 -0.26
N GLU A 4 11.74 -0.91 0.91
CA GLU A 4 12.55 -2.16 0.99
C GLU A 4 11.91 -3.30 0.18
N VAL A 5 10.58 -3.37 0.14
CA VAL A 5 9.83 -4.36 -0.65
C VAL A 5 9.97 -4.11 -2.15
N LEU A 6 9.93 -2.85 -2.56
CA LEU A 6 10.11 -2.46 -3.97
C LEU A 6 11.53 -2.76 -4.45
N LEU A 7 12.54 -2.44 -3.62
CA LEU A 7 13.94 -2.68 -3.98
C LEU A 7 14.42 -4.11 -3.74
N GLN A 8 13.69 -4.88 -2.94
CA GLN A 8 14.16 -6.15 -2.36
C GLN A 8 15.54 -5.98 -1.69
N LEU A 9 15.72 -4.87 -0.99
CA LEU A 9 16.98 -4.50 -0.33
C LEU A 9 16.71 -3.79 1.00
N PRO A 10 17.57 -3.98 2.02
CA PRO A 10 17.47 -3.24 3.27
C PRO A 10 17.75 -1.75 3.06
N ILE A 11 16.94 -0.92 3.70
CA ILE A 11 17.08 0.54 3.78
C ILE A 11 17.76 0.88 5.10
N LEU A 12 18.62 1.89 5.08
CA LEU A 12 19.44 2.38 6.20
C LEU A 12 20.49 1.42 6.75
N ASP A 13 20.43 0.13 6.42
CA ASP A 13 21.40 -0.89 6.86
C ASP A 13 22.05 -1.60 5.66
N THR A 14 23.23 -1.11 5.27
CA THR A 14 24.03 -1.72 4.21
C THR A 14 24.91 -2.86 4.70
N SER A 15 24.92 -3.16 6.00
CA SER A 15 25.81 -4.20 6.56
C SER A 15 25.37 -5.61 6.20
N HIS A 16 24.11 -5.78 5.79
CA HIS A 16 23.51 -7.04 5.34
C HIS A 16 23.13 -7.00 3.84
N ALA A 17 23.81 -6.20 3.01
CA ALA A 17 23.47 -6.03 1.59
C ALA A 17 23.56 -7.33 0.76
N ASP A 18 24.32 -8.32 1.24
CA ASP A 18 24.47 -9.64 0.59
C ASP A 18 23.47 -10.69 1.10
N GLU A 19 22.65 -10.38 2.12
CA GLU A 19 21.63 -11.29 2.62
C GLU A 19 20.35 -11.21 1.78
N PRO A 20 19.66 -12.35 1.54
CA PRO A 20 18.40 -12.34 0.81
C PRO A 20 17.37 -11.48 1.54
N PHE A 21 16.64 -10.65 0.80
CA PHE A 21 15.56 -9.86 1.35
C PHE A 21 14.49 -10.75 1.99
N ILE A 22 14.19 -10.49 3.26
CA ILE A 22 13.13 -11.17 4.01
C ILE A 22 12.03 -10.16 4.30
N HIS A 23 10.85 -10.43 3.73
CA HIS A 23 9.64 -9.68 4.07
C HIS A 23 9.23 -9.97 5.52
N THR A 24 8.97 -8.92 6.28
CA THR A 24 8.63 -8.98 7.71
C THR A 24 7.48 -8.05 8.03
N SER A 25 6.98 -8.14 9.27
CA SER A 25 5.87 -7.33 9.78
C SER A 25 6.05 -5.82 9.61
N VAL A 26 7.29 -5.31 9.65
CA VAL A 26 7.56 -3.87 9.48
C VAL A 26 7.15 -3.38 8.10
N HIS A 27 7.35 -4.22 7.06
CA HIS A 27 7.02 -3.90 5.68
C HIS A 27 5.51 -3.85 5.43
N ASP A 28 4.77 -4.75 6.09
CA ASP A 28 3.30 -4.75 6.06
C ASP A 28 2.74 -3.50 6.75
N VAL A 29 3.28 -3.18 7.92
CA VAL A 29 2.88 -2.00 8.69
C VAL A 29 3.19 -0.70 7.95
N GLU A 30 4.36 -0.59 7.33
CA GLU A 30 4.69 0.57 6.50
C GLU A 30 3.76 0.66 5.28
N SER A 31 3.50 -0.47 4.61
CA SER A 31 2.58 -0.48 3.47
C SER A 31 1.18 -0.01 3.88
N PHE A 32 0.71 -0.40 5.06
CA PHE A 32 -0.57 0.04 5.60
C PHE A 32 -0.58 1.54 5.94
N LEU A 33 0.50 2.08 6.51
CA LEU A 33 0.66 3.53 6.69
C LEU A 33 0.50 4.27 5.36
N TRP A 34 1.16 3.80 4.30
CA TRP A 34 1.07 4.45 2.99
C TRP A 34 -0.35 4.43 2.40
N VAL A 35 -1.13 3.37 2.63
CA VAL A 35 -2.56 3.35 2.26
C VAL A 35 -3.33 4.42 3.02
N LEU A 36 -3.11 4.53 4.33
CA LEU A 36 -3.77 5.55 5.15
C LEU A 36 -3.41 6.97 4.67
N VAL A 37 -2.14 7.24 4.42
CA VAL A 37 -1.65 8.52 3.88
C VAL A 37 -2.29 8.82 2.53
N TYR A 38 -2.34 7.85 1.62
CA TYR A 38 -2.97 8.03 0.31
C TYR A 38 -4.43 8.46 0.45
N LEU A 39 -5.20 7.81 1.33
CA LEU A 39 -6.58 8.18 1.59
C LEU A 39 -6.68 9.60 2.17
N CYS A 40 -5.83 9.95 3.13
CA CYS A 40 -5.85 11.26 3.78
C CYS A 40 -5.51 12.42 2.82
N ILE A 41 -4.67 12.16 1.82
CA ILE A 41 -4.26 13.15 0.81
C ILE A 41 -5.28 13.23 -0.32
N THR A 42 -5.77 12.10 -0.83
CA THR A 42 -6.56 12.05 -2.07
C THR A 42 -8.06 12.19 -1.86
N ARG A 43 -8.57 11.90 -0.66
CA ARG A 43 -10.01 11.92 -0.38
C ARG A 43 -10.41 13.18 0.37
N ARG A 44 -11.64 13.62 0.13
CA ARG A 44 -12.27 14.74 0.85
C ARG A 44 -13.10 14.29 2.07
N GLY A 45 -13.30 12.98 2.24
CA GLY A 45 -14.11 12.39 3.31
C GLY A 45 -14.02 10.86 3.35
N PRO A 46 -14.85 10.20 4.16
CA PRO A 46 -14.72 8.79 4.56
C PRO A 46 -15.31 7.78 3.56
N GLY A 47 -16.07 8.25 2.58
CA GLY A 47 -16.84 7.43 1.65
C GLY A 47 -16.18 7.17 0.30
N MET A 48 -16.76 6.22 -0.44
CA MET A 48 -16.41 5.97 -1.85
C MET A 48 -16.81 7.17 -2.72
N GLY A 49 -16.10 7.41 -3.82
CA GLY A 49 -16.38 8.54 -4.72
C GLY A 49 -16.00 9.93 -4.18
N MET A 50 -15.37 10.02 -3.01
CA MET A 50 -14.95 11.28 -2.39
C MET A 50 -13.54 11.69 -2.83
N LEU A 51 -13.19 11.56 -4.11
CA LEU A 51 -11.91 12.06 -4.62
C LEU A 51 -11.88 13.59 -4.46
N ARG A 52 -10.71 14.12 -4.10
CA ARG A 52 -10.50 15.57 -4.06
C ARG A 52 -10.69 16.17 -5.44
N HIS A 53 -11.32 17.34 -5.46
CA HIS A 53 -11.67 18.08 -6.67
C HIS A 53 -10.45 18.45 -7.52
N GLU A 54 -9.30 18.63 -6.89
CA GLU A 54 -8.02 18.94 -7.53
C GLU A 54 -7.46 17.74 -8.32
N LEU A 55 -7.83 16.52 -7.91
CA LEU A 55 -7.40 15.27 -8.53
C LEU A 55 -8.44 14.69 -9.51
N ASP A 56 -9.68 15.16 -9.46
CA ASP A 56 -10.78 14.67 -10.31
C ASP A 56 -10.72 15.33 -11.70
N PRO A 57 -10.44 14.58 -12.79
CA PRO A 57 -10.32 15.13 -14.14
C PRO A 57 -11.60 15.79 -14.66
N SER A 58 -12.75 15.44 -14.10
CA SER A 58 -14.05 16.00 -14.51
C SER A 58 -14.40 17.31 -13.80
N HIS A 59 -13.65 17.66 -12.74
CA HIS A 59 -13.98 18.80 -11.89
C HIS A 59 -13.21 20.06 -12.31
N LYS A 60 -13.88 21.23 -12.25
CA LYS A 60 -13.29 22.54 -12.64
C LYS A 60 -12.04 22.98 -11.86
N LYS A 61 -11.76 22.33 -10.72
CA LYS A 61 -10.58 22.61 -9.88
C LYS A 61 -9.43 21.65 -10.17
N HIS A 62 -9.58 20.76 -11.15
CA HIS A 62 -8.54 19.83 -11.52
C HIS A 62 -7.27 20.57 -11.89
N ASP A 63 -6.16 20.18 -11.28
CA ASP A 63 -4.86 20.79 -11.53
C ASP A 63 -3.80 19.71 -11.64
N ARG A 64 -3.46 19.34 -12.89
CA ARG A 64 -2.43 18.34 -13.19
C ARG A 64 -1.01 18.81 -12.88
N ASN A 65 -0.81 20.11 -12.70
CA ASN A 65 0.50 20.69 -12.40
C ASN A 65 0.58 21.22 -10.96
N GLY A 66 -0.48 21.02 -10.19
CA GLY A 66 -0.58 21.49 -8.81
C GLY A 66 0.28 20.69 -7.84
N PRO A 67 0.52 21.25 -6.63
CA PRO A 67 1.32 20.58 -5.60
C PRO A 67 0.71 19.24 -5.18
N LEU A 68 -0.62 19.17 -5.07
CA LEU A 68 -1.30 17.92 -4.69
C LEU A 68 -1.12 16.82 -5.73
N PHE A 69 -1.31 17.12 -7.02
CA PHE A 69 -1.13 16.15 -8.09
C PHE A 69 0.33 15.68 -8.16
N THR A 70 1.27 16.61 -7.99
CA THR A 70 2.71 16.31 -7.94
C THR A 70 3.03 15.30 -6.85
N ILE A 71 2.54 15.51 -5.62
CA ILE A 71 2.79 14.59 -4.50
C ILE A 71 2.16 13.22 -4.73
N VAL A 72 0.93 13.18 -5.25
CA VAL A 72 0.25 11.92 -5.55
C VAL A 72 1.03 11.12 -6.59
N ARG A 73 1.46 11.79 -7.67
CA ARG A 73 2.32 11.19 -8.69
C ARG A 73 3.66 10.73 -8.12
N GLU A 74 4.31 11.55 -7.31
CA GLU A 74 5.67 11.27 -6.83
C GLU A 74 5.73 10.14 -5.79
N TYR A 75 4.72 10.00 -4.95
CA TYR A 75 4.74 9.05 -3.83
C TYR A 75 3.84 7.82 -4.01
N PHE A 76 2.97 7.81 -5.03
CA PHE A 76 1.97 6.75 -5.23
C PHE A 76 1.85 6.27 -6.68
N ASP A 77 1.61 7.19 -7.62
CA ASP A 77 1.25 6.81 -9.02
C ASP A 77 2.45 6.85 -9.99
N GLY A 78 3.65 7.09 -9.47
CA GLY A 78 4.90 7.20 -10.24
C GLY A 78 5.51 5.84 -10.56
N ASP A 79 6.59 5.85 -11.32
CA ASP A 79 7.39 4.65 -11.52
C ASP A 79 8.03 4.18 -10.20
N GLU A 80 8.32 2.88 -10.13
CA GLU A 80 8.81 2.22 -8.93
C GLU A 80 10.11 2.83 -8.40
N GLU A 81 11.04 3.20 -9.29
CA GLU A 81 12.31 3.82 -8.94
C GLU A 81 12.08 5.18 -8.26
N THR A 82 11.26 6.05 -8.86
CA THR A 82 10.92 7.36 -8.33
C THR A 82 10.24 7.26 -6.96
N VAL A 83 9.18 6.45 -6.86
CA VAL A 83 8.40 6.28 -5.62
C VAL A 83 9.29 5.77 -4.50
N THR A 84 10.12 4.78 -4.80
CA THR A 84 11.06 4.21 -3.84
C THR A 84 12.05 5.25 -3.37
N ARG A 85 12.78 5.91 -4.30
CA ARG A 85 13.81 6.90 -3.97
C ARG A 85 13.26 8.03 -3.10
N LEU A 86 12.05 8.49 -3.38
CA LEU A 86 11.43 9.58 -2.63
C LEU A 86 10.97 9.16 -1.23
N LYS A 87 10.47 7.93 -1.07
CA LYS A 87 10.12 7.37 0.26
C LYS A 87 11.36 7.04 1.07
N ASP A 88 12.40 6.52 0.43
CA ASP A 88 13.69 6.27 1.05
C ASP A 88 14.29 7.58 1.59
N LYS A 89 14.26 8.65 0.80
CA LYS A 89 14.68 10.00 1.25
C LYS A 89 13.95 10.47 2.52
N LEU A 90 12.68 10.09 2.71
CA LEU A 90 11.95 10.44 3.94
C LEU A 90 12.50 9.70 5.17
N HIS A 91 13.02 8.48 5.01
CA HIS A 91 13.60 7.71 6.12
C HIS A 91 14.92 8.32 6.63
N TYR A 92 15.68 8.99 5.75
CA TYR A 92 16.91 9.69 6.11
C TYR A 92 16.67 11.05 6.81
N ASP A 93 15.43 11.56 6.81
CA ASP A 93 15.10 12.81 7.50
C ASP A 93 14.98 12.61 9.02
N GLN A 94 16.13 12.69 9.71
CA GLN A 94 16.19 12.54 11.16
C GLN A 94 15.40 13.60 11.94
N GLY A 95 15.10 14.76 11.32
CA GLY A 95 14.30 15.82 11.93
C GLY A 95 12.79 15.62 11.80
N GLY A 96 12.34 14.71 10.92
CA GLY A 96 10.91 14.46 10.63
C GLY A 96 10.16 15.64 10.01
N ASN A 97 10.85 16.73 9.67
CA ASN A 97 10.27 17.93 9.09
C ASN A 97 9.84 17.72 7.64
N LEU A 98 10.59 16.93 6.87
CA LEU A 98 10.29 16.62 5.48
C LEU A 98 8.99 15.83 5.39
N PHE A 99 8.80 14.84 6.26
CA PHE A 99 7.53 14.10 6.32
C PHE A 99 6.36 15.03 6.66
N GLN A 100 6.56 16.00 7.56
CA GLN A 100 5.54 17.01 7.83
C GLN A 100 5.18 17.81 6.58
N THR A 101 6.16 18.46 5.97
CA THR A 101 5.93 19.43 4.90
C THR A 101 5.48 18.80 3.60
N VAL A 102 6.00 17.60 3.28
CA VAL A 102 5.69 16.93 2.02
C VAL A 102 4.38 16.15 2.13
N ILE A 103 4.14 15.49 3.26
CA ILE A 103 3.01 14.55 3.40
C ILE A 103 1.89 15.16 4.24
N LEU A 104 2.16 15.49 5.50
CA LEU A 104 1.11 15.84 6.47
C LEU A 104 0.44 17.19 6.17
N ASP A 105 1.13 18.15 5.57
CA ASP A 105 0.55 19.44 5.20
C ASP A 105 -0.48 19.33 4.06
N HIS A 106 -0.43 18.24 3.28
CA HIS A 106 -1.32 18.02 2.15
C HIS A 106 -2.58 17.23 2.50
N PHE A 107 -2.73 16.79 3.75
CA PHE A 107 -3.94 16.11 4.21
C PHE A 107 -5.15 17.01 4.03
N HIS A 108 -6.24 16.41 3.55
CA HIS A 108 -7.52 17.12 3.50
C HIS A 108 -7.97 17.50 4.92
N PRO A 109 -8.62 18.66 5.14
CA PRO A 109 -9.07 19.10 6.46
C PRO A 109 -9.90 18.06 7.24
N TYR A 110 -10.69 17.25 6.53
CA TYR A 110 -11.43 16.12 7.11
C TYR A 110 -10.52 15.15 7.90
N PHE A 111 -9.30 14.91 7.42
CA PHE A 111 -8.35 13.99 8.06
C PHE A 111 -7.33 14.71 8.97
N ALA A 112 -7.50 16.01 9.24
CA ALA A 112 -6.60 16.75 10.11
C ALA A 112 -6.38 16.10 11.50
N PRO A 113 -7.40 15.51 12.16
CA PRO A 113 -7.20 14.83 13.44
C PRO A 113 -6.21 13.65 13.37
N LEU A 114 -6.05 13.02 12.20
CA LEU A 114 -5.14 11.88 12.01
C LEU A 114 -3.67 12.28 11.86
N LYS A 115 -3.34 13.57 11.64
CA LYS A 115 -1.95 14.01 11.45
C LYS A 115 -1.04 13.60 12.61
N SER A 116 -1.55 13.66 13.85
CA SER A 116 -0.80 13.28 15.04
C SER A 116 -0.46 11.78 15.05
N LEU A 117 -1.43 10.93 14.76
CA LEU A 117 -1.26 9.48 14.65
C LEU A 117 -0.24 9.14 13.55
N VAL A 118 -0.43 9.67 12.34
CA VAL A 118 0.44 9.36 11.19
C VAL A 118 1.87 9.83 11.45
N ARG A 119 2.06 10.98 12.11
CA ARG A 119 3.40 11.45 12.52
C ARG A 119 4.09 10.47 13.47
N GLU A 120 3.41 10.06 14.54
CA GLU A 120 4.01 9.17 15.54
C GLU A 120 4.28 7.78 14.94
N TRP A 121 3.37 7.28 14.11
CA TRP A 121 3.58 6.04 13.35
C TRP A 121 4.82 6.12 12.48
N TRP A 122 4.98 7.21 11.71
CA TRP A 122 6.16 7.41 10.87
C TRP A 122 7.46 7.40 11.69
N LYS A 123 7.48 8.10 12.83
CA LYS A 123 8.65 8.09 13.73
C LYS A 123 8.95 6.68 14.24
N THR A 124 7.94 5.89 14.61
CA THR A 124 8.13 4.50 15.03
C THR A 124 8.78 3.67 13.91
N LEU A 125 8.35 3.84 12.66
CA LEU A 125 8.97 3.15 11.52
C LEU A 125 10.42 3.58 11.29
N VAL A 126 10.71 4.88 11.33
CA VAL A 126 12.10 5.39 11.22
C VAL A 126 12.98 4.78 12.30
N HIS A 127 12.51 4.70 13.55
CA HIS A 127 13.25 4.04 14.63
C HIS A 127 13.41 2.54 14.39
N ALA A 128 12.36 1.85 13.94
CA ALA A 128 12.40 0.43 13.62
C ALA A 128 13.47 0.13 12.56
N TYR A 129 13.48 0.85 11.44
CA TYR A 129 14.48 0.65 10.40
C TYR A 129 15.89 1.07 10.82
N LYS A 130 16.02 2.15 11.59
CA LYS A 130 17.33 2.66 12.02
C LYS A 130 18.04 1.73 13.02
N PHE A 131 17.29 1.17 13.97
CA PHE A 131 17.88 0.38 15.05
C PHE A 131 17.71 -1.12 14.87
N ARG A 132 16.77 -1.55 14.03
CA ARG A 132 16.41 -2.97 13.80
C ARG A 132 16.28 -3.76 15.11
N GLY A 133 15.76 -3.09 16.14
CA GLY A 133 15.65 -3.61 17.51
C GLY A 133 14.21 -3.93 17.89
N ASN A 134 13.82 -3.54 19.10
CA ASN A 134 12.50 -3.82 19.66
C ASN A 134 11.34 -3.32 18.78
N GLU A 135 11.45 -2.11 18.25
CA GLU A 135 10.45 -1.51 17.36
C GLU A 135 10.30 -2.28 16.05
N TYR A 136 11.38 -2.90 15.55
CA TYR A 136 11.37 -3.67 14.31
C TYR A 136 10.63 -5.00 14.50
N TYR A 137 10.97 -5.76 15.54
CA TYR A 137 10.39 -7.08 15.78
C TYR A 137 8.99 -7.03 16.39
N HIS A 138 8.66 -5.98 17.15
CA HIS A 138 7.36 -5.80 17.82
C HIS A 138 6.54 -4.65 17.22
N ILE A 139 6.76 -4.34 15.95
CA ILE A 139 6.14 -3.18 15.29
C ILE A 139 4.61 -3.16 15.41
N HIS A 140 3.95 -4.33 15.32
CA HIS A 140 2.49 -4.43 15.46
C HIS A 140 2.00 -3.95 16.82
N ASP A 141 2.68 -4.31 17.91
CA ASP A 141 2.29 -3.91 19.27
C ASP A 141 2.40 -2.40 19.44
N HIS A 142 3.46 -1.80 18.90
CA HIS A 142 3.64 -0.35 18.93
C HIS A 142 2.52 0.37 18.16
N ILE A 143 2.20 -0.11 16.95
CA ILE A 143 1.14 0.50 16.14
C ILE A 143 -0.25 0.31 16.74
N LEU A 144 -0.55 -0.86 17.31
CA LEU A 144 -1.83 -1.09 17.99
C LEU A 144 -2.02 -0.12 19.16
N ARG A 145 -0.97 0.13 19.95
CA ARG A 145 -1.02 1.14 21.03
C ARG A 145 -1.26 2.55 20.50
N LEU A 146 -0.61 2.92 19.39
CA LEU A 146 -0.82 4.22 18.75
C LEU A 146 -2.26 4.38 18.25
N LEU A 147 -2.82 3.33 17.64
CA LEU A 147 -4.20 3.31 17.18
C LEU A 147 -5.19 3.44 18.34
N GLU A 148 -5.01 2.67 19.42
CA GLU A 148 -5.89 2.73 20.59
C GLU A 148 -5.84 4.12 21.26
N ALA A 149 -4.64 4.71 21.37
CA ALA A 149 -4.48 6.06 21.88
C ALA A 149 -5.17 7.10 20.97
N ALA A 150 -5.05 6.95 19.65
CA ALA A 150 -5.74 7.83 18.70
C ALA A 150 -7.27 7.70 18.79
N ILE A 151 -7.80 6.47 18.88
CA ILE A 151 -9.22 6.20 19.07
C ILE A 151 -9.72 6.82 20.37
N SER A 152 -8.96 6.68 21.46
CA SER A 152 -9.31 7.25 22.77
C SER A 152 -9.39 8.77 22.71
N ARG A 153 -8.38 9.44 22.14
CA ARG A 153 -8.38 10.90 21.95
C ARG A 153 -9.56 11.38 21.10
N LEU A 154 -9.90 10.66 20.03
CA LEU A 154 -11.05 10.99 19.21
C LEU A 154 -12.36 10.85 20.02
N LYS A 155 -12.51 9.80 20.83
CA LYS A 155 -13.70 9.66 21.68
C LYS A 155 -13.85 10.76 22.73
N GLU A 156 -12.74 11.28 23.25
CA GLU A 156 -12.72 12.33 24.28
C GLU A 156 -13.12 13.71 23.75
N ASP A 157 -12.82 14.01 22.47
CA ASP A 157 -13.29 15.22 21.79
C ASP A 157 -14.09 14.89 20.52
N PRO A 158 -15.38 14.53 20.67
CA PRO A 158 -16.26 14.26 19.53
C PRO A 158 -16.44 15.50 18.64
N THR A 159 -16.39 16.71 19.20
CA THR A 159 -16.58 17.97 18.47
C THR A 159 -15.59 18.14 17.32
N SER A 160 -14.36 17.59 17.47
CA SER A 160 -13.30 17.69 16.48
C SER A 160 -13.54 16.89 15.18
N TRP A 161 -14.42 15.88 15.17
CA TRP A 161 -14.60 14.98 14.00
C TRP A 161 -16.03 14.44 13.82
N ALA A 162 -16.84 14.38 14.88
CA ALA A 162 -18.18 13.81 14.91
C ALA A 162 -19.27 14.77 14.38
N GLN A 163 -18.91 15.97 13.93
CA GLN A 163 -19.84 16.94 13.34
C GLN A 163 -19.72 17.04 11.82
N GLN A 164 -18.99 16.13 11.18
CA GLN A 164 -18.91 16.10 9.73
C GLN A 164 -20.08 15.30 9.17
N GLU A 165 -21.02 15.99 8.53
CA GLU A 165 -22.16 15.44 7.80
C GLU A 165 -21.76 14.28 6.87
N ASP A 166 -20.56 14.35 6.28
CA ASP A 166 -19.99 13.29 5.44
C ASP A 166 -19.71 11.98 6.21
N THR A 167 -19.37 12.07 7.50
CA THR A 167 -19.17 10.92 8.39
C THR A 167 -20.50 10.24 8.66
N ASP A 168 -21.51 10.99 9.08
CA ASP A 168 -22.83 10.44 9.41
C ASP A 168 -23.48 9.81 8.18
N ARG A 169 -23.39 10.49 7.03
CA ARG A 169 -23.89 9.97 5.76
C ARG A 169 -23.21 8.65 5.37
N GLU A 170 -21.89 8.53 5.55
CA GLU A 170 -21.17 7.29 5.24
C GLU A 170 -21.47 6.18 6.25
N VAL A 171 -21.66 6.52 7.53
CA VAL A 171 -22.08 5.56 8.57
C VAL A 171 -23.45 4.98 8.22
N GLU A 172 -24.41 5.83 7.86
CA GLU A 172 -25.76 5.40 7.47
C GLU A 172 -25.69 4.53 6.21
N ARG A 173 -24.99 4.98 5.16
CA ARG A 173 -24.81 4.19 3.93
C ARG A 173 -24.24 2.80 4.21
N ARG A 174 -23.24 2.68 5.09
CA ARG A 174 -22.66 1.39 5.51
C ARG A 174 -23.61 0.57 6.36
N HIS A 175 -24.47 1.20 7.14
CA HIS A 175 -25.51 0.53 7.90
C HIS A 175 -26.56 -0.07 6.96
N THR A 176 -27.11 0.72 6.03
CA THR A 176 -28.05 0.27 4.99
C THR A 176 -27.46 -0.87 4.16
N TRP A 177 -26.24 -0.70 3.62
CA TRP A 177 -25.58 -1.74 2.81
C TRP A 177 -25.40 -3.06 3.58
N ARG A 178 -25.07 -3.01 4.88
CA ARG A 178 -24.95 -4.22 5.71
C ARG A 178 -26.30 -4.90 5.93
N GLN A 179 -27.38 -4.14 6.07
CA GLN A 179 -28.73 -4.69 6.21
C GLN A 179 -29.18 -5.34 4.90
N GLU A 180 -29.06 -4.65 3.76
CA GLU A 180 -29.41 -5.18 2.44
C GLU A 180 -28.61 -6.44 2.11
N THR A 181 -27.30 -6.43 2.34
CA THR A 181 -26.44 -7.60 2.11
C THR A 181 -26.86 -8.77 2.98
N ARG A 182 -27.23 -8.51 4.25
CA ARG A 182 -27.74 -9.55 5.14
C ARG A 182 -29.05 -10.12 4.62
N GLU A 183 -29.98 -9.30 4.18
CA GLU A 183 -31.27 -9.73 3.63
C GLU A 183 -31.11 -10.57 2.37
N LEU A 184 -30.24 -10.15 1.43
CA LEU A 184 -29.91 -10.92 0.23
C LEU A 184 -29.35 -12.31 0.58
N LEU A 185 -28.40 -12.38 1.53
CA LEU A 185 -27.83 -13.65 1.98
C LEU A 185 -28.86 -14.55 2.69
N HIS A 186 -29.81 -13.98 3.42
CA HIS A 186 -30.90 -14.75 4.05
C HIS A 186 -31.94 -15.22 3.02
N GLY A 187 -32.27 -14.40 2.02
CA GLY A 187 -33.17 -14.75 0.92
C GLY A 187 -32.59 -15.83 -0.02
N MET A 188 -31.27 -15.93 -0.14
CA MET A 188 -30.62 -17.03 -0.86
C MET A 188 -30.68 -18.37 -0.10
N ARG A 189 -30.98 -18.36 1.20
CA ARG A 189 -31.09 -19.57 2.04
C ARG A 189 -32.48 -20.23 1.98
N THR A 190 -33.43 -19.63 1.27
CA THR A 190 -34.80 -20.14 1.09
C THR A 190 -35.07 -20.65 -0.32
N ILE A 191 -34.09 -21.34 -0.93
CA ILE A 191 -34.41 -22.24 -2.05
C ILE A 191 -35.00 -23.51 -1.41
N PRO A 192 -36.31 -23.79 -1.58
CA PRO A 192 -36.86 -25.06 -1.12
C PRO A 192 -36.15 -26.21 -1.88
N PRO A 193 -35.95 -27.39 -1.25
CA PRO A 193 -35.40 -28.53 -1.95
C PRO A 193 -36.23 -28.78 -3.21
N SER A 194 -35.60 -28.62 -4.38
CA SER A 194 -36.19 -29.08 -5.64
C SER A 194 -36.53 -30.54 -5.46
N GLU A 195 -37.82 -30.88 -5.57
CA GLU A 195 -38.32 -32.24 -5.43
C GLU A 195 -37.50 -33.16 -6.33
N ALA A 196 -36.81 -34.11 -5.68
CA ALA A 196 -36.06 -35.14 -6.35
C ALA A 196 -37.04 -36.01 -7.15
N THR A 197 -36.92 -35.97 -8.47
CA THR A 197 -37.55 -36.97 -9.34
C THR A 197 -36.79 -38.30 -9.17
N PRO A 198 -37.47 -39.47 -9.17
CA PRO A 198 -36.86 -40.71 -8.70
C PRO A 198 -35.81 -41.27 -9.66
N VAL A 199 -34.68 -41.65 -9.09
CA VAL A 199 -33.55 -42.32 -9.74
C VAL A 199 -33.95 -43.75 -10.13
N HIS A 200 -33.90 -44.08 -11.43
CA HIS A 200 -33.94 -45.45 -11.91
C HIS A 200 -32.52 -45.97 -12.23
N LYS A 201 -32.08 -46.89 -11.36
CA LYS A 201 -31.10 -47.99 -11.48
C LYS A 201 -29.82 -47.83 -12.32
N VAL A 202 -28.72 -47.92 -11.57
CA VAL A 202 -27.31 -48.16 -11.92
C VAL A 202 -27.12 -49.39 -12.83
N SER A 203 -26.24 -49.27 -13.83
CA SER A 203 -25.53 -50.40 -14.44
C SER A 203 -24.08 -50.02 -14.81
N THR A 204 -23.16 -50.57 -14.00
CA THR A 204 -21.82 -51.11 -14.29
C THR A 204 -20.67 -50.20 -14.79
N GLN A 205 -19.69 -50.03 -13.89
CA GLN A 205 -18.33 -49.43 -13.93
C GLN A 205 -17.31 -50.15 -14.87
N PRO A 206 -16.00 -49.77 -14.99
CA PRO A 206 -15.12 -48.86 -14.20
C PRO A 206 -14.37 -47.81 -15.08
N SER A 207 -13.49 -46.89 -14.65
CA SER A 207 -12.40 -46.88 -13.67
C SER A 207 -11.83 -45.42 -13.57
N VAL A 208 -11.18 -45.08 -12.45
CA VAL A 208 -10.20 -43.99 -12.15
C VAL A 208 -9.79 -43.03 -13.30
N GLU A 209 -9.63 -41.71 -13.14
CA GLU A 209 -8.62 -41.00 -12.33
C GLU A 209 -8.68 -39.46 -12.54
N ALA A 210 -8.24 -38.69 -11.54
CA ALA A 210 -7.70 -37.32 -11.53
C ALA A 210 -8.22 -36.19 -12.46
N THR A 211 -8.62 -35.12 -11.77
CA THR A 211 -8.58 -33.67 -12.11
C THR A 211 -7.67 -33.26 -13.29
N PRO A 212 -8.18 -32.54 -14.31
CA PRO A 212 -7.29 -31.88 -15.27
C PRO A 212 -6.79 -30.55 -14.69
N ALA A 213 -5.46 -30.48 -14.53
CA ALA A 213 -4.72 -29.26 -14.31
C ALA A 213 -4.87 -28.30 -15.51
N ARG A 214 -4.97 -27.01 -15.22
CA ARG A 214 -4.97 -25.93 -16.21
C ARG A 214 -3.57 -25.82 -16.81
N GLU A 215 -3.47 -26.18 -18.08
CA GLU A 215 -2.25 -26.15 -18.90
C GLU A 215 -1.79 -24.69 -19.07
N VAL A 216 -0.63 -24.36 -18.49
CA VAL A 216 0.12 -23.13 -18.77
C VAL A 216 1.15 -23.52 -19.83
N SER A 217 0.93 -23.08 -21.07
CA SER A 217 1.90 -23.23 -22.14
C SER A 217 3.08 -22.30 -21.89
N ILE A 218 4.21 -22.87 -21.49
CA ILE A 218 5.54 -22.26 -21.52
C ILE A 218 6.18 -22.64 -22.86
N PRO A 219 6.63 -21.71 -23.71
CA PRO A 219 7.64 -22.01 -24.71
C PRO A 219 9.03 -21.81 -24.09
N SER A 220 9.78 -22.90 -23.96
CA SER A 220 11.21 -22.90 -23.66
C SER A 220 12.01 -23.29 -24.92
N PRO A 221 13.33 -23.06 -24.94
CA PRO A 221 14.09 -22.59 -26.09
C PRO A 221 14.70 -23.73 -26.93
N ASP A 222 15.01 -23.43 -28.19
CA ASP A 222 16.12 -24.06 -28.91
C ASP A 222 16.73 -23.04 -29.90
N GLY A 223 18.03 -22.76 -29.72
CA GLY A 223 18.90 -22.24 -30.78
C GLY A 223 19.29 -23.38 -31.75
N PRO A 224 20.28 -23.23 -32.67
CA PRO A 224 21.35 -22.24 -32.75
C PRO A 224 21.38 -21.52 -34.13
N THR A 225 22.24 -20.52 -34.38
CA THR A 225 23.51 -20.70 -35.11
C THR A 225 24.30 -19.37 -35.15
N ALA A 226 25.61 -19.53 -35.05
CA ALA A 226 26.71 -18.58 -34.89
C ALA A 226 26.75 -17.35 -35.82
N SER A 227 27.36 -16.27 -35.31
CA SER A 227 28.46 -15.51 -35.95
C SER A 227 29.04 -14.46 -34.99
N ALA A 228 30.28 -14.67 -34.55
CA ALA A 228 31.24 -13.66 -34.09
C ALA A 228 32.48 -13.83 -35.00
N PRO A 229 33.41 -12.85 -35.17
CA PRO A 229 34.00 -12.06 -34.09
C PRO A 229 34.48 -10.62 -34.46
N SER A 230 35.15 -9.98 -33.49
CA SER A 230 36.21 -8.94 -33.57
C SER A 230 35.85 -7.72 -32.70
N SER A 231 36.32 -7.56 -31.45
CA SER A 231 37.68 -7.29 -30.93
C SER A 231 37.99 -5.79 -30.75
N SER A 232 38.51 -5.44 -29.55
CA SER A 232 39.38 -4.27 -29.25
C SER A 232 38.64 -2.92 -29.08
N THR A 233 38.92 -2.00 -28.14
CA THR A 233 39.95 -1.82 -27.09
C THR A 233 39.51 -0.63 -26.19
N LEU A 234 39.75 -0.68 -24.88
CA LEU A 234 39.95 0.50 -23.99
C LEU A 234 41.37 1.05 -24.23
N PRO A 235 41.76 2.33 -23.96
CA PRO A 235 41.78 2.98 -22.61
C PRO A 235 41.82 4.56 -22.66
N PRO A 236 42.39 5.35 -21.69
CA PRO A 236 42.34 5.35 -20.21
C PRO A 236 41.89 6.70 -19.58
N GLU A 237 41.71 6.65 -18.25
CA GLU A 237 41.60 7.75 -17.29
C GLU A 237 42.70 8.83 -17.38
N LYS A 238 42.33 10.08 -17.03
CA LYS A 238 43.28 11.17 -16.76
C LYS A 238 43.06 11.74 -15.36
N ARG A 239 43.89 11.30 -14.40
CA ARG A 239 44.13 11.96 -13.11
C ARG A 239 44.46 13.44 -13.35
N ARG A 240 43.71 14.35 -12.71
CA ARG A 240 44.13 15.75 -12.56
C ARG A 240 44.63 15.98 -11.14
N ARG A 241 45.85 16.53 -11.08
CA ARG A 241 46.65 16.80 -9.88
C ARG A 241 46.03 17.91 -9.04
N ILE A 242 46.21 17.75 -7.73
CA ILE A 242 46.23 18.80 -6.71
C ILE A 242 47.43 19.72 -6.99
N ALA A 243 47.22 21.03 -6.89
CA ALA A 243 48.28 22.01 -6.75
C ALA A 243 47.93 22.91 -5.55
N THR A 244 48.85 22.88 -4.57
CA THR A 244 49.23 23.92 -3.58
C THR A 244 48.16 24.85 -3.04
#